data_AF-A0A2T5IRU5-F1
#
_entry.id   AF-A0A2T5IRU5-F1
#
_cell.length_a   1.000
_cell.length_b   1.000
_cell.length_c   1.000
_cell.angle_alpha   90.00
_cell.angle_beta   90.00
_cell.angle_gamma   90.00
#
_symmetry.space_group_name_H-M   'P 1'
#
loop_
_entity.id
_entity.type
_entity.pdbx_description
1 polymer ?
#
loop_
_entity_poly.entity_id
_entity_poly.type
_entity_poly.pdbx_seq_one_letter_code
_entity_poly.pdbx_strand_id
1 'polypeptide(L)' 'MAGMNRIYFMKSTNFEFLRPENNLLANLGGLAEAVLHLDPGSALTRLRGFAEELTKAIYKEELLPRMPQSSFYEWRIQ' A
#
# COMPACT_ATOMS: atom_id res chain seq x y z
N MET A 1 26.10 16.93 -17.25
CA MET A 1 25.43 15.62 -17.38
C MET A 1 24.75 15.31 -16.06
N ALA A 2 23.43 15.53 -15.98
CA ALA A 2 22.69 15.43 -14.73
C ALA A 2 22.56 13.96 -14.31
N GLY A 3 23.16 13.62 -13.16
CA GLY A 3 23.04 12.31 -12.54
C GLY A 3 21.59 12.06 -12.12
N MET A 4 20.83 11.40 -13.00
CA MET A 4 19.57 10.76 -12.63
C MET A 4 19.92 9.66 -11.65
N ASN A 5 19.77 9.98 -10.36
CA ASN A 5 19.82 9.03 -9.27
C ASN A 5 18.69 8.03 -9.54
N ARG A 6 19.04 6.91 -10.18
CA ARG A 6 18.14 5.82 -10.49
C ARG A 6 17.69 5.32 -9.12
N ILE A 7 16.51 5.76 -8.66
CA ILE A 7 15.84 5.13 -7.53
C ILE A 7 15.71 3.68 -7.98
N TYR A 8 16.56 2.82 -7.44
CA TYR A 8 16.46 1.39 -7.66
C TYR A 8 15.13 1.00 -7.04
N PHE A 9 14.09 0.96 -7.88
CA PHE A 9 12.84 0.33 -7.51
C PHE A 9 13.21 -1.07 -7.09
N MET A 10 13.10 -1.36 -5.81
CA MET A 10 13.33 -2.69 -5.28
C MET A 10 12.41 -3.64 -6.04
N LYS A 11 13.02 -4.49 -6.87
CA LYS A 11 12.32 -5.53 -7.61
C LYS A 11 12.10 -6.67 -6.65
N SER A 12 10.88 -6.76 -6.15
CA SER A 12 10.46 -7.86 -5.30
C SER A 12 9.93 -8.99 -6.16
N THR A 13 10.53 -10.17 -6.06
CA THR A 13 10.10 -11.35 -6.83
C THR A 13 8.63 -11.67 -6.57
N ASN A 14 8.16 -11.47 -5.34
CA ASN A 14 6.81 -11.83 -4.92
C ASN A 14 5.77 -10.75 -5.24
N PHE A 15 6.13 -9.47 -5.37
CA PHE A 15 5.17 -8.37 -5.54
C PHE A 15 5.28 -7.63 -6.88
N GLU A 16 6.22 -8.01 -7.77
CA GLU A 16 6.34 -7.43 -9.11
C GLU A 16 5.08 -7.61 -9.98
N PHE A 17 4.29 -8.67 -9.76
CA PHE A 17 3.06 -8.91 -10.53
C PHE A 17 2.00 -7.82 -10.33
N LEU A 18 2.09 -7.06 -9.23
CA LEU A 18 1.18 -5.94 -8.94
C LEU A 18 1.60 -4.65 -9.65
N ARG A 19 2.83 -4.55 -10.16
CA ARG A 19 3.38 -3.33 -10.76
C ARG A 19 2.59 -2.80 -12.00
N PRO A 20 2.05 -3.63 -12.92
CA PRO A 20 1.24 -3.12 -14.03
C PRO A 20 -0.08 -2.49 -13.59
N GLU A 21 -0.73 -3.01 -12.55
CA GLU A 21 -2.05 -2.55 -12.09
C GLU A 21 -1.94 -1.51 -10.97
N ASN A 22 -1.02 -1.71 -10.03
CA ASN A 22 -0.87 -0.89 -8.85
C ASN A 22 0.60 -0.83 -8.35
N ASN A 23 1.33 0.15 -8.87
CA ASN A 23 2.71 0.45 -8.49
C ASN A 23 2.90 0.68 -6.98
N LEU A 24 1.90 1.21 -6.28
CA LEU A 24 2.00 1.48 -4.84
C LEU A 24 2.05 0.17 -4.03
N LEU A 25 1.16 -0.77 -4.35
CA LEU A 25 1.11 -2.08 -3.70
C LEU A 25 2.39 -2.88 -3.96
N ALA A 26 2.89 -2.86 -5.20
CA ALA A 26 4.15 -3.51 -5.55
C ALA A 26 5.33 -2.99 -4.71
N ASN A 27 5.41 -1.67 -4.54
CA ASN A 27 6.47 -1.04 -3.74
C ASN A 27 6.35 -1.36 -2.25
N LEU A 28 5.15 -1.31 -1.68
CA LEU A 28 4.93 -1.61 -0.26
C LEU A 28 5.26 -3.07 0.07
N GLY A 29 4.79 -4.01 -0.76
CA GLY A 29 5.09 -5.43 -0.61
C GLY A 29 6.59 -5.71 -0.79
N GLY A 30 7.22 -5.10 -1.79
CA GLY A 30 8.65 -5.31 -2.02
C GLY A 30 9.56 -4.70 -0.94
N LEU A 31 9.15 -3.58 -0.35
CA LEU A 31 9.82 -3.03 0.82
C LEU A 31 9.67 -3.95 2.04
N ALA A 32 8.48 -4.50 2.26
CA ALA A 32 8.24 -5.45 3.35
C ALA A 32 9.10 -6.71 3.22
N GLU A 33 9.22 -7.26 2.01
CA GLU A 33 10.04 -8.45 1.73
C GLU A 33 11.52 -8.22 2.02
N ALA A 34 12.08 -7.07 1.61
CA ALA A 34 13.50 -6.80 1.82
C ALA A 34 13.84 -6.53 3.28
N VAL A 35 12.93 -5.89 4.04
CA VAL A 35 13.16 -5.66 5.47
C VAL A 35 12.84 -6.88 6.33
N LEU A 36 12.17 -7.91 5.80
CA LEU A 36 11.82 -9.14 6.52
C LEU A 36 13.03 -9.81 7.17
N HIS A 37 14.15 -9.86 6.46
CA HIS A 37 15.39 -10.49 6.93
C HIS A 37 16.25 -9.58 7.81
N LEU A 38 15.95 -8.28 7.84
CA LEU A 38 16.72 -7.29 8.60
C LEU A 38 16.02 -6.95 9.92
N ASP A 39 14.76 -6.57 9.84
CA ASP A 39 13.91 -6.26 10.98
C ASP A 39 12.46 -6.70 10.71
N PRO A 40 12.01 -7.81 11.33
CA PRO A 40 10.66 -8.30 11.16
C PRO A 40 9.61 -7.32 11.70
N GLY A 41 9.96 -6.45 12.66
CA GLY A 41 9.05 -5.42 13.18
C GLY A 41 8.70 -4.39 12.10
N SER A 42 9.73 -3.83 11.44
CA SER A 42 9.55 -2.95 10.30
C SER A 42 8.84 -3.62 9.12
N ALA A 43 9.04 -4.92 8.91
CA ALA A 43 8.32 -5.68 7.88
C ALA A 43 6.82 -5.72 8.16
N LEU A 44 6.42 -6.02 9.40
CA LEU A 44 5.02 -6.05 9.82
C LEU A 44 4.31 -4.71 9.62
N THR A 45 4.96 -3.59 9.96
CA THR A 45 4.38 -2.26 9.73
C THR A 45 4.11 -1.99 8.25
N ARG A 46 5.02 -2.41 7.37
CA ARG A 46 4.87 -2.25 5.91
C ARG A 46 3.81 -3.18 5.34
N LEU A 47 3.72 -4.42 5.82
CA LEU A 47 2.65 -5.35 5.46
C LEU A 47 1.27 -4.83 5.89
N ARG A 48 1.19 -4.18 7.05
CA ARG A 48 -0.06 -3.52 7.48
C ARG A 48 -0.47 -2.41 6.52
N GLY A 49 0.46 -1.52 6.16
CA GLY A 49 0.20 -0.47 5.16
C GLY A 49 -0.18 -1.04 3.79
N PHE A 50 0.46 -2.14 3.38
CA PHE A 50 0.10 -2.88 2.17
C PHE A 50 -1.35 -3.41 2.24
N ALA A 51 -1.77 -4.02 3.35
CA ALA A 51 -3.12 -4.55 3.52
C ALA A 51 -4.19 -3.44 3.52
N GLU A 52 -3.88 -2.28 4.11
CA GLU A 52 -4.76 -1.11 4.08
C GLU A 52 -4.97 -0.59 2.65
N GLU A 53 -3.89 -0.44 1.87
CA GLU A 53 -3.98 -0.02 0.47
C GLU A 53 -4.63 -1.09 -0.42
N LEU A 54 -4.39 -2.37 -0.15
CA LEU A 54 -5.02 -3.48 -0.88
C LEU A 54 -6.54 -3.45 -0.67
N THR A 55 -6.98 -3.25 0.57
CA THR A 55 -8.40 -3.12 0.89
C THR A 55 -9.00 -1.92 0.14
N LYS A 56 -8.35 -0.75 0.17
CA LYS A 56 -8.82 0.43 -0.59
C LYS A 56 -8.92 0.18 -2.08
N ALA A 57 -7.95 -0.54 -2.66
CA ALA A 57 -7.95 -0.92 -4.06
C ALA A 57 -9.14 -1.85 -4.38
N ILE A 58 -9.37 -2.89 -3.58
CA ILE A 58 -10.53 -3.79 -3.75
C ILE A 58 -11.84 -3.02 -3.69
N TYR A 59 -12.03 -2.14 -2.71
CA TYR A 59 -13.23 -1.31 -2.62
C TYR A 59 -13.42 -0.38 -3.83
N LYS A 60 -12.33 0.04 -4.48
CA LYS A 60 -12.37 0.89 -5.68
C LYS A 60 -12.73 0.08 -6.92
N GLU A 61 -12.11 -1.08 -7.11
CA GLU A 61 -12.33 -1.94 -8.27
C GLU A 61 -13.73 -2.59 -8.24
N GLU A 62 -14.14 -3.12 -7.08
CA GLU A 62 -15.42 -3.81 -6.91
C GLU A 62 -16.61 -2.85 -6.72
N LEU A 63 -16.39 -1.53 -6.82
CA LEU A 63 -17.39 -0.47 -6.61
C LEU A 63 -18.24 -0.68 -5.34
N LEU A 64 -17.64 -1.28 -4.31
CA LEU A 64 -18.37 -1.67 -3.12
C LEU A 64 -18.89 -0.42 -2.41
N PRO A 65 -20.16 -0.41 -1.98
CA PRO A 65 -20.69 0.69 -1.19
C PRO A 65 -19.85 0.81 0.08
N ARG A 66 -19.06 1.89 0.17
CA ARG A 66 -18.36 2.24 1.39
C ARG A 66 -19.42 2.55 2.43
N MET A 67 -19.46 1.79 3.51
CA MET A 67 -20.30 2.12 4.65
C MET A 67 -19.99 3.56 5.08
N PRO A 68 -21.01 4.35 5.48
CA PRO A 68 -20.81 5.71 5.95
C PRO A 68 -19.69 5.71 6.99
N GLN A 69 -18.58 6.38 6.68
CA GLN A 69 -17.56 6.66 7.68
C GLN A 69 -18.21 7.62 8.67
N SER A 70 -18.18 7.31 9.97
CA SER A 70 -18.73 8.21 11.00
C SER A 70 -18.03 9.56 10.88
N SER A 71 -18.69 10.51 10.21
CA SER A 71 -18.19 11.87 10.14
C SER A 71 -18.51 12.50 11.49
N PHE A 72 -17.49 13.07 12.15
CA PHE A 72 -17.66 13.78 13.42
C PHE A 72 -18.72 14.90 13.37
N TYR A 73 -19.16 15.28 12.17
CA TYR A 73 -20.18 16.30 11.90
C TYR A 73 -21.65 15.83 12.01
N GLU A 74 -21.92 14.53 12.23
CA GLU A 74 -23.31 14.03 12.31
C GLU A 74 -24.11 14.56 13.53
N TRP A 75 -23.45 15.14 14.54
CA TRP A 75 -24.10 15.61 15.78
C TRP A 75 -24.72 17.04 15.73
N ARG A 76 -24.75 17.71 14.57
CA ARG A 76 -25.13 19.13 14.49
C ARG A 76 -26.52 19.42 13.92
N ILE A 77 -27.45 18.46 14.01
CA ILE A 77 -28.85 18.70 13.66
C ILE A 77 -29.77 18.00 14.68
N GLN A 78 -29.97 18.64 15.84
CA GLN A 78 -31.18 18.53 16.63
C GLN A 78 -31.41 19.82 17.42
#